data_AF-A0A0C2HE44-F1
#
_entry.id   AF-A0A0C2HE44-F1
#
_cell.length_a   1.000
_cell.length_b   1.000
_cell.length_c   1.000
_cell.angle_alpha   90.00
_cell.angle_beta   90.00
_cell.angle_gamma   90.00
#
_symmetry.space_group_name_H-M   'P 1'
#
loop_
_entity.id
_entity.type
_entity.pdbx_description
1 polymer ?
#
loop_
_entity_poly.entity_id
_entity_poly.type
_entity_poly.pdbx_seq_one_letter_code
_entity_poly.pdbx_strand_id
1 'polypeptide(L)'
;MRPVAWQDFCGSICQLHNAPRLRHPVWLSLLERDHNENVVVADFCRQLTRLVEKLDTKHTKFFLSNVISTVLMHHMSWVASVAPPLHAPTHLHDKNPLVGSIYNDEAPCMPYNAQIAQYLEISGSVGSAHRMAKTVVSGTDSDLITSILQVLSYFIRCSAIHQKESDLALSSVFVALNKALIIVAHRLHSQKYRQQ
;
A
#
# COMPACT_ATOMS: atom_id res chain seq x y z
N MET A 1 -19.20 24.95 -17.77
CA MET A 1 -18.19 24.38 -16.84
C MET A 1 -17.00 25.33 -16.78
N ARG A 2 -16.54 25.75 -15.59
CA ARG A 2 -15.39 26.67 -15.50
C ARG A 2 -14.12 25.95 -15.99
N PRO A 3 -13.30 26.56 -16.87
CA PRO A 3 -12.08 25.94 -17.41
C PRO A 3 -11.12 25.42 -16.33
N VAL A 4 -11.11 26.08 -15.17
CA VAL A 4 -10.24 25.75 -14.02
C VAL A 4 -10.53 24.37 -13.45
N ALA A 5 -11.81 24.00 -13.26
CA ALA A 5 -12.15 22.69 -12.68
C ALA A 5 -11.75 21.52 -13.60
N TRP A 6 -11.87 21.71 -14.91
CA TRP A 6 -11.41 20.74 -15.90
C TRP A 6 -9.88 20.63 -15.91
N GLN A 7 -9.16 21.76 -15.84
CA GLN A 7 -7.71 21.79 -15.77
C GLN A 7 -7.18 21.11 -14.50
N ASP A 8 -7.79 21.37 -13.34
CA ASP A 8 -7.42 20.74 -12.06
C ASP A 8 -7.68 19.22 -12.09
N PHE A 9 -8.79 18.79 -12.69
CA PHE A 9 -9.08 17.37 -12.91
C PHE A 9 -8.03 16.71 -13.80
N CYS A 10 -7.75 17.28 -14.99
CA CYS A 10 -6.71 16.78 -15.88
C CYS A 10 -5.35 16.74 -15.17
N GLY A 11 -5.00 17.79 -14.41
CA GLY A 11 -3.77 17.84 -13.63
C GLY A 11 -3.68 16.73 -12.59
N SER A 12 -4.78 16.44 -11.88
CA SER A 12 -4.85 15.37 -10.88
C SER A 12 -4.69 13.98 -11.50
N ILE A 13 -5.33 13.74 -12.65
CA ILE A 13 -5.18 12.48 -13.39
C ILE A 13 -3.76 12.31 -13.91
N CYS A 14 -3.16 13.37 -14.47
CA CYS A 14 -1.77 13.36 -14.92
C CYS A 14 -0.80 13.09 -13.77
N GLN A 15 -1.02 13.69 -12.58
CA GLN A 15 -0.19 13.43 -11.40
C GLN A 15 -0.34 11.99 -10.93
N LEU A 16 -1.55 11.45 -10.87
CA LEU A 16 -1.80 10.06 -10.45
C LEU A 16 -1.18 9.05 -11.42
N HIS A 17 -1.27 9.29 -12.72
CA HIS A 17 -0.71 8.44 -13.77
C HIS A 17 0.82 8.45 -13.75
N ASN A 18 1.43 9.63 -13.62
CA ASN A 18 2.87 9.81 -13.74
C ASN A 18 3.62 9.78 -12.40
N ALA A 19 2.92 9.57 -11.28
CA ALA A 19 3.54 9.50 -9.96
C ALA A 19 4.58 8.36 -9.92
N PRO A 20 5.80 8.61 -9.40
CA PRO A 20 6.80 7.56 -9.22
C PRO A 20 6.30 6.53 -8.21
N ARG A 21 6.60 5.25 -8.48
CA ARG A 21 6.15 4.11 -7.67
C ARG A 21 7.33 3.24 -7.27
N LEU A 22 7.19 2.61 -6.10
CA LEU A 22 8.12 1.56 -5.69
C LEU A 22 8.03 0.39 -6.70
N ARG A 23 9.16 0.04 -7.31
CA ARG A 23 9.23 -1.02 -8.31
C ARG A 23 9.04 -2.41 -7.70
N HIS A 24 9.71 -2.64 -6.56
CA HIS A 24 9.73 -3.92 -5.85
C HIS A 24 9.42 -3.69 -4.36
N PRO A 25 8.14 -3.53 -3.97
CA PRO A 25 7.75 -3.49 -2.56
C PRO A 25 8.21 -4.76 -1.86
N VAL A 26 8.78 -4.63 -0.66
CA VAL A 26 9.42 -5.75 0.06
C VAL A 26 8.45 -6.90 0.27
N TRP A 27 7.24 -6.63 0.79
CA TRP A 27 6.24 -7.68 1.04
C TRP A 27 5.88 -8.47 -0.23
N LEU A 28 5.60 -7.77 -1.34
CA LEU A 28 5.25 -8.44 -2.59
C LEU A 28 6.43 -9.22 -3.18
N SER A 29 7.65 -8.69 -3.05
CA SER A 29 8.86 -9.35 -3.55
C SER A 29 9.16 -10.64 -2.78
N LEU A 30 8.77 -10.73 -1.50
CA LEU A 30 8.88 -11.97 -0.71
C LEU A 30 7.80 -13.01 -1.08
N LEU A 31 6.69 -12.58 -1.67
CA LEU A 31 5.63 -13.48 -2.15
C LEU A 31 5.91 -14.03 -3.55
N GLU A 32 6.77 -13.36 -4.32
CA GLU A 32 7.23 -13.84 -5.60
C GLU A 32 8.06 -15.12 -5.39
N ARG A 33 7.72 -16.20 -6.10
CA ARG A 33 8.39 -17.51 -5.97
C ARG A 33 9.75 -17.57 -6.68
N ASP A 34 10.34 -16.43 -6.99
CA ASP A 34 11.63 -16.36 -7.66
C ASP A 34 12.76 -16.50 -6.62
N HIS A 35 13.88 -17.09 -7.01
CA HIS A 35 14.95 -17.57 -6.10
C HIS A 35 15.75 -16.46 -5.37
N ASN A 36 15.20 -15.24 -5.26
CA ASN A 36 15.86 -14.04 -4.73
C ASN A 36 15.41 -13.63 -3.32
N GLU A 37 14.61 -14.45 -2.62
CA GLU A 37 14.11 -14.15 -1.26
C GLU A 37 15.23 -13.72 -0.31
N ASN A 38 16.33 -14.48 -0.26
CA ASN A 38 17.47 -14.18 0.61
C ASN A 38 18.10 -12.81 0.32
N VAL A 39 18.12 -12.39 -0.95
CA VAL A 39 18.64 -11.08 -1.35
C VAL A 39 17.71 -9.96 -0.86
N VAL A 40 16.40 -10.14 -1.04
CA VAL A 40 15.38 -9.19 -0.58
C VAL A 40 15.41 -9.05 0.94
N VAL A 41 15.48 -10.17 1.67
CA VAL A 41 15.55 -10.18 3.14
C VAL A 41 16.84 -9.50 3.62
N ALA A 42 18.00 -9.85 3.04
CA ALA A 42 19.27 -9.25 3.42
C ALA A 42 19.29 -7.73 3.18
N ASP A 43 18.76 -7.29 2.04
CA ASP A 43 18.66 -5.86 1.73
C ASP A 43 17.69 -5.13 2.66
N PHE A 44 16.51 -5.70 2.93
CA PHE A 44 15.54 -5.17 3.88
C PHE A 44 16.15 -5.01 5.28
N CYS A 45 16.77 -6.06 5.81
CA CYS A 45 17.40 -6.04 7.14
C CYS A 45 18.49 -4.95 7.19
N ARG A 46 19.34 -4.86 6.17
CA ARG A 46 20.37 -3.83 6.07
C ARG A 46 19.79 -2.42 6.05
N GLN A 47 18.73 -2.18 5.28
CA GLN A 47 18.06 -0.88 5.23
C GLN A 47 17.39 -0.53 6.56
N LEU A 48 16.69 -1.49 7.17
CA LEU A 48 16.04 -1.31 8.47
C LEU A 48 17.06 -0.96 9.56
N THR A 49 18.16 -1.70 9.66
CA THR A 49 19.23 -1.42 10.64
C THR A 49 19.78 0.00 10.47
N ARG A 50 20.09 0.42 9.24
CA ARG A 50 20.58 1.79 8.95
C ARG A 50 19.56 2.86 9.36
N LEU A 51 18.28 2.62 9.12
CA LEU A 51 17.22 3.56 9.51
C LEU A 51 17.04 3.59 11.04
N VAL A 52 17.14 2.46 11.73
CA VAL A 52 17.06 2.40 13.21
C VAL A 52 18.19 3.23 13.81
N GLU A 53 19.43 3.03 13.36
CA GLU A 53 20.60 3.78 13.83
C GLU A 53 20.46 5.29 13.60
N LYS A 54 19.91 5.70 12.45
CA LYS A 54 19.76 7.12 12.06
C LYS A 54 18.54 7.80 12.67
N LEU A 55 17.41 7.10 12.77
CA LEU A 55 16.09 7.70 13.04
C LEU A 55 15.44 7.24 14.34
N ASP A 56 15.97 6.22 15.02
CA ASP A 56 15.35 5.65 16.22
C ASP A 56 16.13 5.93 17.50
N THR A 57 16.60 7.17 17.65
CA THR A 57 17.32 7.64 18.83
C THR A 57 16.42 8.52 19.70
N LYS A 58 16.86 8.79 20.93
CA LYS A 58 16.18 9.76 21.82
C LYS A 58 16.11 11.16 21.20
N HIS A 59 17.14 11.58 20.46
CA HIS A 59 17.18 12.89 19.80
C HIS A 59 16.15 13.02 18.69
N THR A 60 15.94 11.95 17.93
CA THR A 60 14.89 11.85 16.91
C THR A 60 13.54 11.44 17.49
N LYS A 61 13.43 11.34 18.83
CA LYS A 61 12.23 10.91 19.56
C LYS A 61 11.70 9.56 19.09
N PHE A 62 12.59 8.62 18.78
CA PHE A 62 12.23 7.27 18.31
C PHE A 62 11.30 7.33 17.09
N PHE A 63 11.65 8.18 16.12
CA PHE A 63 10.81 8.49 14.97
C PHE A 63 10.41 7.22 14.22
N LEU A 64 11.37 6.34 13.91
CA LEU A 64 11.10 5.13 13.15
C LEU A 64 10.15 4.19 13.90
N SER A 65 10.37 3.96 15.20
CA SER A 65 9.50 3.16 16.04
C SER A 65 8.08 3.71 16.11
N ASN A 66 7.93 5.04 16.23
CA ASN A 66 6.62 5.69 16.21
C ASN A 66 5.90 5.52 14.85
N VAL A 67 6.63 5.66 13.74
CA VAL A 67 6.07 5.48 12.39
C VAL A 67 5.65 4.02 12.18
N ILE A 68 6.50 3.04 12.50
CA ILE A 68 6.17 1.61 12.37
C ILE A 68 4.97 1.27 13.25
N SER A 69 4.93 1.73 14.50
CA SER A 69 3.78 1.53 15.39
C SER A 69 2.51 2.12 14.80
N THR A 70 2.58 3.33 14.24
CA THR A 70 1.42 3.97 13.59
C THR A 70 0.94 3.18 12.38
N VAL A 71 1.85 2.70 11.54
CA VAL A 71 1.52 1.86 10.38
C VAL A 71 0.86 0.56 10.85
N LEU A 72 1.45 -0.13 11.81
CA LEU A 72 0.92 -1.38 12.36
C LEU A 72 -0.43 -1.21 13.05
N MET A 73 -0.76 -0.03 13.60
CA MET A 73 -2.07 0.28 14.21
C MET A 73 -3.17 0.63 13.19
N HIS A 74 -2.82 1.03 11.97
CA HIS A 74 -3.77 1.51 10.97
C HIS A 74 -3.92 0.60 9.76
N HIS A 75 -2.86 -0.13 9.37
CA HIS A 75 -2.87 -1.07 8.27
C HIS A 75 -3.04 -2.50 8.80
N MET A 76 -4.27 -2.94 9.09
CA MET A 76 -4.55 -4.20 9.81
C MET A 76 -4.28 -5.50 9.05
N SER A 77 -4.00 -5.44 7.75
CA SER A 77 -3.84 -6.62 6.89
C SER A 77 -2.71 -7.55 7.30
N TRP A 78 -1.72 -7.05 8.04
CA TRP A 78 -0.64 -7.88 8.57
C TRP A 78 -1.13 -8.92 9.58
N VAL A 79 -2.19 -8.62 10.36
CA VAL A 79 -2.71 -9.50 11.42
C VAL A 79 -3.14 -10.84 10.84
N ALA A 80 -3.94 -10.81 9.78
CA ALA A 80 -4.40 -12.03 9.10
C ALA A 80 -3.24 -12.87 8.52
N SER A 81 -2.12 -12.24 8.18
CA SER A 81 -0.95 -12.92 7.60
C SER A 81 -0.04 -13.58 8.64
N VAL A 82 -0.03 -13.13 9.89
CA VAL A 82 0.88 -13.65 10.95
C VAL A 82 0.16 -14.35 12.10
N ALA A 83 -1.15 -14.13 12.24
CA ALA A 83 -2.01 -14.79 13.20
C ALA A 83 -3.22 -15.36 12.45
N PRO A 84 -3.04 -16.45 11.67
CA PRO A 84 -4.15 -17.10 11.01
C PRO A 84 -5.17 -17.56 12.06
N PRO A 85 -6.48 -17.46 11.79
CA PRO A 85 -7.51 -17.89 12.73
C PRO A 85 -7.27 -19.33 13.19
N LEU A 86 -7.26 -19.57 14.51
CA LEU A 86 -7.07 -20.90 15.12
C LEU A 86 -8.11 -21.93 14.65
N HIS A 87 -9.25 -21.46 14.16
CA HIS A 87 -10.29 -22.26 13.54
C HIS A 87 -10.65 -21.63 12.19
N ALA A 88 -10.28 -22.27 11.09
CA ALA A 88 -10.94 -22.01 9.82
C ALA A 88 -12.38 -22.50 9.96
N PRO A 89 -13.41 -21.63 9.87
CA PRO A 89 -14.78 -22.11 9.81
C PRO A 89 -14.89 -23.05 8.61
N THR A 90 -15.31 -24.28 8.86
CA THR A 90 -15.50 -25.36 7.87
C THR A 90 -16.52 -24.98 6.77
N HIS A 91 -17.12 -23.78 6.85
CA HIS A 91 -18.14 -23.22 5.96
C HIS A 91 -17.72 -21.89 5.27
N LEU A 92 -16.42 -21.60 5.14
CA LEU A 92 -15.95 -20.38 4.46
C LEU A 92 -16.19 -20.34 2.95
N HIS A 93 -16.69 -21.42 2.33
CA HIS A 93 -17.01 -21.40 0.90
C HIS A 93 -18.12 -20.41 0.54
N ASP A 94 -18.94 -19.98 1.51
CA ASP A 94 -20.08 -19.08 1.27
C ASP A 94 -19.85 -17.64 1.75
N LYS A 95 -18.79 -17.34 2.51
CA LYS A 95 -18.63 -16.03 3.17
C LYS A 95 -17.20 -15.53 3.08
N ASN A 96 -16.95 -14.62 2.14
CA ASN A 96 -15.68 -13.92 1.99
C ASN A 96 -15.46 -12.95 3.18
N PRO A 97 -14.47 -13.16 4.06
CA PRO A 97 -14.24 -12.32 5.23
C PRO A 97 -13.75 -10.90 4.91
N LEU A 98 -13.34 -10.61 3.67
CA LEU A 98 -12.93 -9.27 3.23
C LEU A 98 -14.11 -8.37 2.83
N VAL A 99 -15.27 -8.96 2.57
CA VAL A 99 -16.55 -8.25 2.43
C VAL A 99 -17.23 -8.44 3.77
N GLY A 100 -17.22 -7.40 4.60
CA GLY A 100 -17.94 -7.41 5.87
C GLY A 100 -19.33 -8.01 5.68
N SER A 101 -19.73 -8.87 6.62
CA SER A 101 -21.05 -9.50 6.71
C SER A 101 -22.16 -8.43 6.77
N ILE A 102 -22.46 -7.81 5.63
CA ILE A 102 -23.68 -7.07 5.38
C ILE A 102 -24.54 -8.03 4.57
N TYR A 103 -25.02 -9.09 5.23
CA TYR A 103 -26.23 -9.76 4.79
C TYR A 103 -27.38 -8.80 5.08
N ASN A 104 -27.53 -7.81 4.21
CA ASN A 104 -28.86 -7.31 3.92
C ASN A 104 -29.43 -8.34 2.94
N ASP A 105 -30.50 -9.03 3.32
CA ASP A 105 -31.10 -10.15 2.57
C ASP A 105 -31.60 -9.73 1.16
N GLU A 106 -31.51 -8.44 0.84
CA GLU A 106 -31.90 -7.80 -0.42
C GLU A 106 -30.73 -7.24 -1.24
N ALA A 107 -29.49 -7.30 -0.74
CA ALA A 107 -28.32 -6.79 -1.47
C ALA A 107 -27.76 -7.91 -2.38
N PRO A 108 -27.58 -7.67 -3.69
CA PRO A 108 -26.95 -8.63 -4.59
C PRO A 108 -25.59 -9.08 -4.03
N CYS A 109 -25.36 -10.38 -3.93
CA CYS A 109 -24.05 -10.94 -3.60
C CYS A 109 -23.05 -10.44 -4.66
N MET A 110 -22.22 -9.46 -4.29
CA MET A 110 -21.19 -8.95 -5.18
C MET A 110 -20.12 -10.03 -5.36
N PRO A 111 -19.83 -10.47 -6.60
CA PRO A 111 -18.82 -11.50 -6.84
C PRO A 111 -17.45 -11.03 -6.31
N TYR A 112 -16.65 -11.97 -5.81
CA TYR A 112 -15.32 -11.67 -5.28
C TYR A 112 -14.47 -10.93 -6.32
N ASN A 113 -14.01 -9.73 -5.97
CA ASN A 113 -13.12 -8.94 -6.80
C ASN A 113 -11.76 -8.82 -6.11
N ALA A 114 -10.77 -9.54 -6.64
CA ALA A 114 -9.41 -9.58 -6.08
C ALA A 114 -8.75 -8.19 -6.00
N GLN A 115 -9.02 -7.31 -6.97
CA GLN A 115 -8.46 -5.96 -7.01
C GLN A 115 -9.02 -5.07 -5.91
N ILE A 116 -10.33 -5.16 -5.66
CA ILE A 116 -10.99 -4.43 -4.57
C ILE A 116 -10.52 -4.97 -3.23
N ALA A 117 -10.44 -6.30 -3.08
CA ALA A 117 -9.90 -6.95 -1.89
C ALA A 117 -8.49 -6.44 -1.57
N GLN A 118 -7.58 -6.44 -2.54
CA GLN A 118 -6.22 -5.94 -2.37
C GLN A 118 -6.19 -4.45 -1.99
N TYR A 119 -7.03 -3.62 -2.63
CA TYR A 119 -7.12 -2.20 -2.28
C TYR A 119 -7.55 -1.99 -0.81
N LEU A 120 -8.54 -2.75 -0.35
CA LEU A 120 -9.02 -2.69 1.04
C LEU A 120 -7.93 -3.12 2.03
N GLU A 121 -7.16 -4.16 1.69
CA GLU A 121 -6.01 -4.60 2.48
C GLU A 121 -4.95 -3.50 2.59
N ILE A 122 -4.54 -2.89 1.49
CA ILE A 122 -3.50 -1.84 1.53
C ILE A 122 -4.02 -0.61 2.29
N SER A 123 -5.31 -0.31 2.16
CA SER A 123 -5.97 0.78 2.88
C SER A 123 -6.22 0.49 4.37
N GLY A 124 -5.92 -0.71 4.86
CA GLY A 124 -6.19 -1.09 6.26
C GLY A 124 -7.67 -1.26 6.60
N SER A 125 -8.54 -1.29 5.59
CA SER A 125 -10.00 -1.47 5.74
C SER A 125 -10.35 -2.95 5.84
N VAL A 126 -9.74 -3.63 6.81
CA VAL A 126 -9.91 -5.06 7.07
C VAL A 126 -10.47 -5.24 8.49
N GLY A 127 -11.54 -6.03 8.62
CA GLY A 127 -12.26 -6.25 9.89
C GLY A 127 -13.55 -5.41 10.02
N SER A 128 -14.10 -5.33 11.23
CA SER A 128 -15.40 -4.67 11.49
C SER A 128 -15.35 -3.15 11.53
N ALA A 129 -14.15 -2.57 11.62
CA ALA A 129 -13.97 -1.13 11.63
C ALA A 129 -13.79 -0.61 10.20
N HIS A 130 -14.71 0.23 9.73
CA HIS A 130 -14.64 0.91 8.42
C HIS A 130 -13.57 2.02 8.41
N ARG A 131 -12.31 1.67 8.66
CA ARG A 131 -11.18 2.60 8.71
C ARG A 131 -10.37 2.50 7.43
N MET A 132 -10.02 3.66 6.86
CA MET A 132 -9.09 3.74 5.73
C MET A 132 -7.86 4.53 6.14
N ALA A 133 -6.70 4.00 5.84
CA ALA A 133 -5.40 4.55 6.18
C ALA A 133 -4.62 4.87 4.90
N LYS A 134 -3.94 6.02 4.91
CA LYS A 134 -2.96 6.42 3.90
C LYS A 134 -1.75 6.96 4.63
N THR A 135 -0.58 6.39 4.36
CA THR A 135 0.68 6.87 4.93
C THR A 135 1.35 7.83 3.93
N VAL A 136 1.68 9.04 4.39
CA VAL A 136 2.43 10.02 3.59
C VAL A 136 3.73 10.32 4.32
N VAL A 137 4.86 10.03 3.67
CA VAL A 137 6.19 10.41 4.14
C VAL A 137 6.67 11.58 3.29
N SER A 138 7.03 12.68 3.96
CA SER A 138 7.49 13.91 3.31
C SER A 138 8.79 14.37 3.94
N GLY A 139 9.71 14.87 3.12
CA GLY A 139 11.00 15.38 3.55
C GLY A 139 11.76 16.00 2.38
N THR A 140 12.98 16.46 2.65
CA THR A 140 13.87 17.05 1.64
C THR A 140 14.86 16.04 1.05
N ASP A 141 15.23 15.01 1.81
CA ASP A 141 16.17 13.96 1.41
C ASP A 141 15.41 12.82 0.70
N SER A 142 15.50 12.78 -0.62
CA SER A 142 14.81 11.78 -1.46
C SER A 142 15.25 10.35 -1.17
N ASP A 143 16.52 10.14 -0.84
CA ASP A 143 17.09 8.80 -0.63
C ASP A 143 16.64 8.25 0.73
N LEU A 144 16.60 9.13 1.74
CA LEU A 144 16.04 8.78 3.04
C LEU A 144 14.55 8.47 2.93
N ILE A 145 13.77 9.28 2.23
CA ILE A 145 12.33 9.02 2.00
C ILE A 145 12.13 7.69 1.29
N THR A 146 12.91 7.42 0.25
CA THR A 146 12.84 6.15 -0.49
C THR A 146 13.17 4.97 0.40
N SER A 147 14.21 5.07 1.24
CA SER A 147 14.59 4.03 2.20
C SER A 147 13.48 3.78 3.23
N ILE A 148 12.88 4.83 3.78
CA ILE A 148 11.74 4.72 4.71
C ILE A 148 10.58 4.01 4.01
N LEU A 149 10.19 4.46 2.81
CA LEU A 149 9.07 3.86 2.07
C LEU A 149 9.33 2.40 1.73
N GLN A 150 10.57 2.04 1.38
CA GLN A 150 10.97 0.66 1.11
C GLN A 150 10.83 -0.22 2.36
N VAL A 151 11.25 0.25 3.54
CA VAL A 151 11.05 -0.47 4.80
C VAL A 151 9.57 -0.56 5.18
N LEU A 152 8.80 0.52 5.05
CA LEU A 152 7.36 0.51 5.34
C LEU A 152 6.58 -0.43 4.41
N SER A 153 7.07 -0.67 3.19
CA SER A 153 6.44 -1.60 2.24
C SER A 153 6.46 -3.07 2.69
N TYR A 154 7.24 -3.42 3.73
CA TYR A 154 7.15 -4.73 4.38
C TYR A 154 5.96 -4.82 5.37
N PHE A 155 5.67 -3.73 6.08
CA PHE A 155 4.63 -3.68 7.10
C PHE A 155 3.23 -3.41 6.50
N ILE A 156 3.17 -2.69 5.39
CA ILE A 156 1.92 -2.48 4.62
C ILE A 156 1.72 -3.70 3.71
N ARG A 157 1.02 -4.72 4.22
CA ARG A 157 0.83 -6.01 3.53
C ARG A 157 -0.46 -6.07 2.72
N CYS A 158 -0.43 -6.86 1.65
CA CYS A 158 -1.59 -7.20 0.83
C CYS A 158 -1.37 -8.51 0.04
N SER A 159 -2.43 -9.05 -0.52
CA SER A 159 -2.41 -10.22 -1.38
C SER A 159 -1.72 -9.92 -2.71
N ALA A 160 -0.95 -10.86 -3.25
CA ALA A 160 -0.37 -10.75 -4.59
C ALA A 160 -1.39 -11.16 -5.66
N ILE A 161 -1.70 -10.27 -6.60
CA ILE A 161 -2.61 -10.55 -7.71
C ILE A 161 -1.79 -10.90 -8.96
N HIS A 162 -2.05 -12.08 -9.51
CA HIS A 162 -1.47 -12.53 -10.77
C HIS A 162 -2.54 -12.53 -11.85
N GLN A 163 -2.22 -11.98 -13.02
CA GLN A 163 -3.07 -12.13 -14.19
C GLN A 163 -2.81 -13.48 -14.83
N LYS A 164 -3.88 -14.21 -15.13
CA LYS A 164 -3.78 -15.38 -16.00
C LYS A 164 -3.67 -14.88 -17.44
N GLU A 165 -2.73 -15.44 -18.18
CA GLU A 165 -2.34 -15.02 -19.54
C GLU A 165 -3.48 -15.05 -20.58
N SER A 166 -4.65 -15.62 -20.23
CA SER A 166 -5.83 -15.72 -21.08
C SER A 166 -6.69 -14.44 -21.20
N ASP A 167 -6.45 -13.39 -20.39
CA ASP A 167 -7.32 -12.18 -20.34
C ASP A 167 -6.59 -10.88 -20.75
N LEU A 168 -5.92 -10.89 -21.90
CA LEU A 168 -5.01 -9.82 -22.35
C LEU A 168 -5.67 -8.53 -22.88
N ALA A 169 -7.01 -8.46 -23.03
CA ALA A 169 -7.62 -7.37 -23.80
C ALA A 169 -8.05 -6.12 -23.00
N LEU A 170 -8.26 -6.17 -21.68
CA LEU A 170 -8.87 -5.04 -20.94
C LEU A 170 -8.19 -4.65 -19.62
N SER A 171 -7.08 -5.28 -19.26
CA SER A 171 -6.62 -5.31 -17.86
C SER A 171 -5.45 -4.38 -17.53
N SER A 172 -4.87 -3.71 -18.52
CA SER A 172 -3.63 -2.90 -18.38
C SER A 172 -3.80 -1.64 -17.52
N VAL A 173 -4.99 -1.06 -17.44
CA VAL A 173 -5.25 0.20 -16.72
C VAL A 173 -5.42 -0.02 -15.21
N PHE A 174 -6.03 -1.13 -14.80
CA PHE A 174 -6.30 -1.42 -13.38
C PHE A 174 -5.09 -1.98 -12.61
N VAL A 175 -4.22 -2.75 -13.27
CA VAL A 175 -2.98 -3.25 -12.64
C VAL A 175 -2.04 -2.12 -12.28
N ALA A 176 -2.03 -1.05 -13.07
CA ALA A 176 -1.29 0.15 -12.71
C ALA A 176 -1.86 0.77 -11.42
N LEU A 177 -3.18 0.90 -11.27
CA LEU A 177 -3.75 1.56 -10.08
C LEU A 177 -3.54 0.79 -8.77
N ASN A 178 -3.40 -0.54 -8.80
CA ASN A 178 -3.22 -1.32 -7.58
C ASN A 178 -1.78 -1.42 -7.06
N LYS A 179 -0.77 -1.09 -7.89
CA LYS A 179 0.60 -0.87 -7.39
C LYS A 179 0.77 0.51 -6.73
N ALA A 180 -0.31 1.28 -6.57
CA ALA A 180 -0.26 2.73 -6.37
C ALA A 180 -0.42 3.25 -4.93
N LEU A 181 -0.38 2.43 -3.87
CA LEU A 181 -0.60 3.00 -2.52
C LEU A 181 0.66 3.44 -1.76
N ILE A 182 1.87 3.17 -2.27
CA ILE A 182 3.08 3.85 -1.78
C ILE A 182 3.51 4.87 -2.83
N ILE A 183 2.73 5.95 -2.92
CA ILE A 183 3.11 7.14 -3.69
C ILE A 183 4.25 7.80 -2.92
N VAL A 184 5.43 7.87 -3.54
CA VAL A 184 6.46 8.80 -3.08
C VAL A 184 5.91 10.19 -3.35
N ALA A 185 5.33 10.82 -2.33
CA ALA A 185 4.83 12.19 -2.43
C ALA A 185 6.02 13.15 -2.44
N HIS A 186 6.71 13.26 -3.57
CA HIS A 186 7.66 14.34 -3.79
C HIS A 186 6.86 15.62 -4.06
N ARG A 187 6.61 16.43 -3.03
CA ARG A 187 5.91 17.71 -3.20
C ARG A 187 6.86 18.72 -3.87
N LEU A 188 6.63 18.89 -5.18
CA LEU A 188 6.65 20.15 -5.93
C LEU A 188 7.14 21.38 -5.14
N HIS A 189 8.44 21.64 -5.13
CA HIS A 189 9.00 22.91 -4.66
C HIS A 189 9.68 23.70 -5.79
N SER A 190 8.95 23.95 -6.90
CA SER A 190 9.50 24.84 -7.95
C SER A 190 8.47 25.55 -8.82
N GLN A 191 7.40 26.13 -8.24
CA GLN A 191 6.53 27.08 -8.97
C GLN A 191 6.03 28.26 -8.10
N LYS A 192 6.86 28.80 -7.18
CA LYS A 192 6.54 30.04 -6.44
C LYS A 192 7.59 31.16 -6.49
N TYR A 193 8.61 31.06 -7.34
CA TYR A 193 9.60 32.13 -7.53
C TYR A 193 9.78 32.51 -9.01
N ARG A 194 8.68 32.85 -9.69
CA ARG A 194 8.78 33.47 -11.03
C ARG A 194 7.66 34.47 -11.33
N GLN A 195 7.32 35.29 -10.34
CA GLN A 195 6.69 36.60 -10.57
C GLN A 195 7.25 37.61 -9.56
N GLN A 196 8.43 38.12 -9.88
CA GLN A 196 8.84 39.50 -9.61
C GLN A 196 9.36 40.06 -10.93
#